data_AF-A0A0D2UYN4-F1
#
_entry.id   AF-A0A0D2UYN4-F1
#
_cell.length_a   1.000
_cell.length_b   1.000
_cell.length_c   1.000
_cell.angle_alpha   90.00
_cell.angle_beta   90.00
_cell.angle_gamma   90.00
#
_symmetry.space_group_name_H-M   'P 1'
#
loop_
_entity.id
_entity.type
_entity.pdbx_description
1 polymer ?
#
loop_
_entity_poly.entity_id
_entity_poly.type
_entity_poly.pdbx_seq_one_letter_code
_entity_poly.pdbx_strand_id
1 'polypeptide(L)'
;MFAIWSGRKLGKSYEFDFWQIVKCVTERGWGELCTTVEKKDKDAYDNLMRNSPKMWTRAFLGTTCKSDIIDNNLCESFNSNIIEARFKSIIRMLEDIRTKMMTRIVQKRKLYNRWKRNYGPLVKAKLDANKKDCVEWQLIWNGENGCELRKGRYQYTVDLSQSICSCRSWQISGILCAHICAAMYHLGLQLDDYLHEYHHIETCKKAYSFPMQPINGSHDWPKTGIELALPPIERKIPGRPKKNRRIAKDEPKKLKLDHLSRKGLLMTCTQCGQQGHNKGFCTKGNKHVKQ
;
A
#
# COMPACT_ATOMS: atom_id res chain seq x y z
N MET A 1 7.23 -2.95 3.59
CA MET A 1 8.39 -2.01 3.60
C MET A 1 8.82 -1.66 5.00
N PHE A 2 7.99 -1.00 5.83
CA PHE A 2 8.37 -0.74 7.22
C PHE A 2 8.78 -2.01 7.98
N ALA A 3 7.99 -3.09 7.90
CA ALA A 3 8.33 -4.38 8.53
C ALA A 3 9.64 -5.03 8.03
N ILE A 4 10.10 -4.66 6.83
CA ILE A 4 11.38 -5.14 6.27
C ILE A 4 12.53 -4.35 6.91
N TRP A 5 12.35 -3.03 7.06
CA TRP A 5 13.34 -2.14 7.67
C TRP A 5 13.40 -2.26 9.20
N SER A 6 12.25 -2.31 9.87
CA SER A 6 12.17 -2.30 11.33
C SER A 6 12.86 -3.52 11.96
N GLY A 7 12.88 -4.66 11.24
CA GLY A 7 13.12 -5.97 11.84
C GLY A 7 12.29 -6.15 13.10
N ARG A 8 12.63 -7.08 13.99
CA ARG A 8 12.00 -7.13 15.33
C ARG A 8 12.58 -6.11 16.32
N LYS A 9 13.45 -5.20 15.87
CA LYS A 9 14.31 -4.38 16.74
C LYS A 9 13.78 -2.97 16.93
N LEU A 10 13.20 -2.37 15.90
CA LEU A 10 12.76 -0.97 15.95
C LEU A 10 11.33 -0.87 16.50
N GLY A 11 11.15 -0.03 17.52
CA GLY A 11 9.84 0.24 18.13
C GLY A 11 8.92 1.07 17.23
N LYS A 12 7.65 1.22 17.62
CA LYS A 12 6.65 2.06 16.91
C LYS A 12 7.09 3.52 16.72
N SER A 13 8.00 4.01 17.55
CA SER A 13 8.56 5.36 17.44
C SER A 13 9.28 5.61 16.12
N TYR A 14 9.84 4.58 15.48
CA TYR A 14 10.52 4.70 14.19
C TYR A 14 9.57 4.58 12.99
N GLU A 15 8.33 4.13 13.20
CA GLU A 15 7.34 4.00 12.13
C GLU A 15 6.97 5.35 11.54
N PHE A 16 6.84 6.37 12.40
CA PHE A 16 6.58 7.73 11.97
C PHE A 16 7.72 8.28 11.11
N ASP A 17 8.97 8.20 11.61
CA ASP A 17 10.17 8.66 10.91
C ASP A 17 10.32 7.96 9.55
N PHE A 18 10.09 6.65 9.49
CA PHE A 18 10.12 5.87 8.26
C PHE A 18 9.11 6.38 7.24
N TRP A 19 7.85 6.56 7.63
CA TRP A 19 6.83 7.01 6.70
C TRP A 19 7.02 8.45 6.26
N GLN A 20 7.64 9.31 7.09
CA GLN A 20 8.05 10.64 6.65
C GLN A 20 9.13 10.56 5.56
N ILE A 21 10.16 9.72 5.72
CA ILE A 21 11.20 9.50 4.71
C ILE A 21 10.59 8.97 3.42
N VAL A 22 9.75 7.93 3.51
CA VAL A 22 9.11 7.30 2.35
C VAL A 22 8.24 8.28 1.58
N LYS A 23 7.45 9.10 2.29
CA LYS A 23 6.49 10.01 1.68
C LYS A 23 7.10 11.35 1.28
N CYS A 24 8.36 11.62 1.63
CA CYS A 24 9.04 12.84 1.25
C CYS A 24 9.20 12.91 -0.27
N VAL A 25 8.88 14.05 -0.85
CA VAL A 25 8.80 14.29 -2.32
C VAL A 25 10.01 15.02 -2.89
N THR A 26 10.84 15.59 -2.02
CA THR A 26 12.06 16.33 -2.38
C THR A 26 13.30 15.61 -1.88
N GLU A 27 14.34 15.55 -2.69
CA GLU A 27 15.61 14.92 -2.30
C GLU A 27 16.26 15.62 -1.10
N ARG A 28 16.20 16.96 -1.05
CA ARG A 28 16.70 17.74 0.10
C ARG A 28 16.01 17.33 1.40
N GLY A 29 14.67 17.39 1.43
CA GLY A 29 13.91 17.02 2.62
C GLY A 29 14.10 15.55 2.99
N TRP A 30 14.26 14.66 2.01
CA TRP A 30 14.61 13.26 2.24
C TRP A 30 15.97 13.13 2.93
N GLY A 31 16.98 13.86 2.48
CA GLY A 31 18.30 13.90 3.10
C GLY A 31 18.25 14.40 4.55
N GLU A 32 17.54 15.50 4.82
CA GLU A 32 17.36 16.04 6.18
C GLU A 32 16.69 15.02 7.14
N LEU A 33 15.69 14.28 6.66
CA LEU A 33 15.03 13.22 7.43
C LEU A 33 15.96 12.02 7.67
N CYS A 34 16.74 11.62 6.66
CA CYS A 34 17.74 10.57 6.77
C CYS A 34 18.83 10.92 7.80
N THR A 35 19.34 12.15 7.79
CA THR A 35 20.31 12.64 8.79
C THR A 35 19.71 12.67 10.20
N THR A 36 18.42 12.99 10.33
CA THR A 36 17.72 12.92 11.61
C THR A 36 17.70 11.50 12.18
N VAL A 37 17.42 10.51 11.33
CA VAL A 37 17.46 9.08 11.73
C VAL A 37 18.88 8.64 12.05
N GLU A 38 19.87 9.05 11.27
CA GLU A 38 21.29 8.73 11.52
C GLU A 38 21.77 9.25 12.88
N LYS A 39 21.41 10.48 13.24
CA LYS A 39 21.74 11.07 14.55
C LYS A 39 21.06 10.36 15.71
N LYS A 40 19.87 9.82 15.49
CA LYS A 40 19.08 9.11 16.51
C LYS A 40 19.55 7.67 16.68
N ASP A 41 19.86 6.99 15.59
CA ASP A 41 20.23 5.59 15.55
C ASP A 41 20.96 5.25 14.24
N LYS A 42 22.28 5.08 14.33
CA LYS A 42 23.15 4.79 13.19
C LYS A 42 22.88 3.41 12.58
N ASP A 43 22.57 2.40 13.40
CA ASP A 43 22.27 1.05 12.91
C ASP A 43 20.97 1.04 12.11
N ALA A 44 19.97 1.80 12.56
CA ALA A 44 18.70 1.96 11.84
C ALA A 44 18.90 2.65 10.49
N TYR A 45 19.74 3.67 10.44
CA TYR A 45 20.11 4.36 9.20
C TYR A 45 20.86 3.43 8.23
N ASP A 46 21.88 2.71 8.69
CA ASP A 46 22.64 1.78 7.84
C ASP A 46 21.72 0.69 7.26
N ASN A 47 20.76 0.19 8.05
CA ASN A 47 19.76 -0.74 7.56
C ASN A 47 18.84 -0.13 6.49
N LEU A 48 18.43 1.12 6.69
CA LEU A 48 17.60 1.88 5.74
C LEU A 48 18.31 1.97 4.38
N MET A 49 19.60 2.32 4.40
CA MET A 49 20.40 2.58 3.20
C MET A 49 20.74 1.30 2.41
N ARG A 50 20.85 0.14 3.07
CA ARG A 50 21.13 -1.16 2.42
C ARG A 50 20.13 -1.54 1.32
N ASN A 51 18.86 -1.14 1.47
CA ASN A 51 17.80 -1.51 0.53
C ASN A 51 17.60 -0.49 -0.60
N SER A 52 18.60 0.35 -0.89
CA SER A 52 18.56 1.42 -1.90
C SER A 52 17.27 2.26 -1.83
N PRO A 53 17.20 3.24 -0.91
CA PRO A 53 16.02 4.09 -0.70
C PRO A 53 15.45 4.76 -1.95
N LYS A 54 16.28 4.96 -2.97
CA LYS A 54 15.85 5.50 -4.26
C LYS A 54 14.75 4.68 -4.94
N MET A 55 14.65 3.38 -4.66
CA MET A 55 13.64 2.51 -5.29
C MET A 55 12.26 2.57 -4.64
N TRP A 56 12.15 3.08 -3.42
CA TRP A 56 10.92 3.02 -2.62
C TRP A 56 10.62 4.29 -1.84
N THR A 57 11.19 5.43 -2.25
CA THR A 57 10.88 6.74 -1.66
C THR A 57 10.41 7.71 -2.74
N ARG A 58 9.44 8.57 -2.38
CA ARG A 58 8.76 9.49 -3.32
C ARG A 58 9.72 10.50 -3.94
N ALA A 59 10.77 10.85 -3.20
CA ALA A 59 11.79 11.81 -3.61
C ALA A 59 12.52 11.41 -4.90
N PHE A 60 12.57 10.13 -5.25
CA PHE A 60 13.24 9.67 -6.47
C PHE A 60 12.29 9.06 -7.50
N LEU A 61 10.97 9.17 -7.29
CA LEU A 61 10.00 8.73 -8.28
C LEU A 61 10.01 9.64 -9.51
N GLY A 62 9.88 9.02 -10.68
CA GLY A 62 9.63 9.71 -11.93
C GLY A 62 8.26 10.39 -11.93
N THR A 63 8.10 11.38 -12.81
CA THR A 63 6.87 12.18 -12.93
C THR A 63 5.99 11.74 -14.11
N THR A 64 6.37 10.69 -14.84
CA THR A 64 5.61 10.15 -15.99
C THR A 64 4.30 9.51 -15.54
N CYS A 65 4.36 8.67 -14.50
CA CYS A 65 3.19 8.06 -13.88
C CYS A 65 2.66 8.97 -12.77
N LYS A 66 1.39 9.41 -12.87
CA LYS A 66 0.76 10.24 -11.83
C LYS A 66 0.21 9.42 -10.67
N SER A 67 1.12 8.87 -9.87
CA SER A 67 0.79 8.06 -8.69
C SER A 67 1.75 8.38 -7.55
N ASP A 68 1.17 8.72 -6.40
CA ASP A 68 1.93 8.87 -5.16
C ASP A 68 1.96 7.57 -4.33
N ILE A 69 1.38 6.46 -4.83
CA ILE A 69 1.36 5.18 -4.12
C ILE A 69 2.77 4.57 -4.14
N ILE A 70 3.30 4.28 -2.95
CA ILE A 70 4.58 3.57 -2.78
C ILE A 70 4.35 2.20 -2.11
N ASP A 71 3.22 2.03 -1.43
CA ASP A 71 2.96 0.83 -0.65
C ASP A 71 2.70 -0.44 -1.49
N ASN A 72 2.84 -1.59 -0.82
CA ASN A 72 2.59 -2.92 -1.38
C ASN A 72 1.08 -3.22 -1.53
N ASN A 73 0.19 -2.25 -1.30
CA ASN A 73 -1.25 -2.53 -1.21
C ASN A 73 -1.81 -3.09 -2.52
N LEU A 74 -1.25 -2.69 -3.67
CA LEU A 74 -1.66 -3.22 -4.97
C LEU A 74 -1.39 -4.72 -5.08
N CYS A 75 -0.18 -5.17 -4.75
CA CYS A 75 0.18 -6.57 -4.79
C CYS A 75 -0.53 -7.37 -3.68
N GLU A 76 -0.71 -6.80 -2.49
CA GLU A 76 -1.46 -7.45 -1.41
C GLU A 76 -2.93 -7.66 -1.77
N SER A 77 -3.56 -6.63 -2.34
CA SER A 77 -4.94 -6.72 -2.83
C SER A 77 -5.05 -7.73 -3.98
N PHE A 78 -4.13 -7.71 -4.94
CA PHE A 78 -4.12 -8.69 -6.02
C PHE A 78 -3.99 -10.12 -5.48
N ASN A 79 -2.99 -10.35 -4.63
CA ASN A 79 -2.76 -11.65 -4.02
C ASN A 79 -3.98 -12.13 -3.23
N SER A 80 -4.60 -11.27 -2.41
CA SER A 80 -5.79 -11.65 -1.64
C SER A 80 -6.94 -12.08 -2.54
N ASN A 81 -7.09 -11.46 -3.71
CA ASN A 81 -8.16 -11.77 -4.65
C ASN A 81 -7.98 -13.13 -5.35
N ILE A 82 -6.75 -13.62 -5.52
CA ILE A 82 -6.48 -14.88 -6.26
C ILE A 82 -6.16 -16.07 -5.35
N ILE A 83 -6.02 -15.89 -4.03
CA ILE A 83 -5.64 -16.97 -3.09
C ILE A 83 -6.49 -18.23 -3.28
N GLU A 84 -7.82 -18.11 -3.32
CA GLU A 84 -8.72 -19.27 -3.44
C GLU A 84 -8.62 -19.95 -4.81
N ALA A 85 -8.50 -19.16 -5.87
CA ALA A 85 -8.40 -19.66 -7.24
C ALA A 85 -7.11 -20.49 -7.43
N ARG A 86 -6.01 -20.10 -6.77
CA ARG A 86 -4.70 -20.77 -6.86
C ARG A 86 -4.66 -22.20 -6.34
N PHE A 87 -5.66 -22.63 -5.57
CA PHE A 87 -5.76 -24.02 -5.08
C PHE A 87 -6.59 -24.93 -5.99
N LYS A 88 -7.10 -24.40 -7.11
CA LYS A 88 -7.93 -25.15 -8.06
C LYS A 88 -7.08 -25.65 -9.24
N SER A 89 -7.62 -26.58 -10.02
CA SER A 89 -7.01 -27.00 -11.28
C SER A 89 -6.82 -25.81 -12.21
N ILE A 90 -5.84 -25.87 -13.13
CA ILE A 90 -5.48 -24.74 -14.00
C ILE A 90 -6.70 -24.13 -14.71
N ILE A 91 -7.56 -24.99 -15.28
CA ILE A 91 -8.78 -24.56 -15.96
C ILE A 91 -9.71 -23.82 -14.98
N ARG A 92 -9.94 -24.39 -13.80
CA ARG A 92 -10.84 -23.80 -12.81
C ARG A 92 -10.29 -22.51 -12.20
N MET A 93 -8.96 -22.42 -12.02
CA MET A 93 -8.27 -21.21 -11.58
C MET A 93 -8.44 -20.08 -12.61
N LEU A 94 -8.24 -20.37 -13.90
CA LEU A 94 -8.42 -19.39 -14.97
C LEU A 94 -9.88 -18.93 -15.07
N GLU A 95 -10.84 -19.85 -14.95
CA GLU A 95 -12.27 -19.50 -14.92
C GLU A 95 -12.65 -18.60 -13.74
N ASP A 96 -12.15 -18.89 -12.55
CA ASP A 96 -12.34 -18.04 -11.37
C ASP A 96 -11.75 -16.63 -11.58
N ILE A 97 -10.53 -16.53 -12.13
CA ILE A 97 -9.88 -15.25 -12.40
C ILE A 97 -10.67 -14.46 -13.45
N ARG A 98 -11.09 -15.12 -14.55
CA ARG A 98 -11.88 -14.52 -15.63
C ARG A 98 -13.21 -13.97 -15.10
N THR A 99 -13.97 -14.78 -14.36
CA THR A 99 -15.27 -14.37 -13.78
C THR A 99 -15.13 -13.24 -12.77
N LYS A 100 -14.08 -13.25 -11.93
CA LYS A 100 -13.76 -12.13 -11.02
C LYS A 100 -13.46 -10.86 -11.78
N MET A 101 -12.64 -10.92 -12.82
CA MET A 101 -12.31 -9.74 -13.63
C MET A 101 -13.55 -9.20 -14.37
N MET A 102 -14.38 -10.08 -14.95
CA MET A 102 -15.63 -9.69 -15.60
C MET A 102 -16.57 -8.97 -14.62
N THR A 103 -16.75 -9.53 -13.42
CA THR A 103 -17.55 -8.92 -12.34
C THR A 103 -16.96 -7.57 -11.91
N ARG A 104 -15.63 -7.48 -11.79
CA ARG A 104 -14.92 -6.26 -11.40
C ARG A 104 -15.11 -5.15 -12.42
N ILE A 105 -15.05 -5.44 -13.73
CA ILE A 105 -15.30 -4.47 -14.80
C ILE A 105 -16.71 -3.87 -14.64
N VAL A 106 -17.73 -4.72 -14.46
CA VAL A 106 -19.12 -4.25 -14.28
C VAL A 106 -19.26 -3.40 -13.02
N GLN A 107 -18.71 -3.85 -11.89
CA GLN A 107 -18.73 -3.08 -10.63
C GLN A 107 -18.06 -1.71 -10.77
N LYS A 108 -16.92 -1.65 -11.48
CA LYS A 108 -16.17 -0.42 -11.71
C LYS A 108 -16.93 0.54 -12.61
N ARG A 109 -17.51 0.07 -13.72
CA ARG A 109 -18.40 0.88 -14.57
C ARG A 109 -19.56 1.47 -13.78
N LYS A 110 -20.25 0.64 -12.98
CA LYS A 110 -21.34 1.10 -12.08
C LYS A 110 -20.86 2.15 -11.07
N LEU A 111 -19.65 1.98 -10.52
CA LEU A 111 -19.07 2.94 -9.59
C LEU A 111 -18.80 4.29 -10.26
N TYR A 112 -18.17 4.30 -11.44
CA TYR A 112 -17.85 5.53 -12.16
C TYR A 112 -19.11 6.24 -12.63
N ASN A 113 -20.12 5.52 -13.11
CA ASN A 113 -21.40 6.13 -13.51
C ASN A 113 -22.16 6.81 -12.34
N ARG A 114 -21.80 6.51 -11.08
CA ARG A 114 -22.36 7.18 -9.89
C ARG A 114 -21.60 8.43 -9.47
N TRP A 115 -20.44 8.70 -10.06
CA TRP A 115 -19.67 9.89 -9.72
C TRP A 115 -20.39 11.13 -10.22
N LYS A 116 -20.56 12.11 -9.32
CA LYS A 116 -21.17 13.41 -9.64
C LYS A 116 -20.16 14.44 -10.15
N ARG A 117 -18.88 14.21 -9.89
CA ARG A 117 -17.76 15.08 -10.29
C ARG A 117 -16.91 14.37 -11.32
N ASN A 118 -16.06 15.15 -12.00
CA ASN A 118 -15.09 14.61 -12.95
C ASN A 118 -14.00 13.74 -12.29
N TYR A 119 -13.92 13.66 -10.97
CA TYR A 119 -12.92 12.86 -10.26
C TYR A 119 -13.50 12.14 -9.05
N GLY A 120 -12.76 11.16 -8.55
CA GLY A 120 -13.21 10.25 -7.49
C GLY A 120 -13.14 10.83 -6.07
N PRO A 121 -13.81 10.17 -5.11
CA PRO A 121 -13.85 10.63 -3.71
C PRO A 121 -12.48 10.68 -3.04
N LEU A 122 -11.54 9.81 -3.42
CA LEU A 122 -10.16 9.83 -2.87
C LEU A 122 -9.38 11.05 -3.35
N VAL A 123 -9.49 11.40 -4.63
CA VAL A 123 -8.87 12.61 -5.21
C VAL A 123 -9.49 13.85 -4.57
N LYS A 124 -10.82 13.86 -4.43
CA LYS A 124 -11.54 14.91 -3.72
C LYS A 124 -11.02 15.11 -2.30
N ALA A 125 -10.93 14.04 -1.50
CA ALA A 125 -10.47 14.13 -0.11
C ALA A 125 -9.04 14.67 -0.01
N LYS A 126 -8.13 14.25 -0.90
CA LYS A 126 -6.76 14.79 -0.97
C LYS A 126 -6.75 16.27 -1.36
N LEU A 127 -7.51 16.65 -2.39
CA LEU A 127 -7.60 18.02 -2.85
C LEU A 127 -8.20 18.92 -1.76
N ASP A 128 -9.25 18.49 -1.09
CA ASP A 128 -9.89 19.22 0.02
C ASP A 128 -8.91 19.42 1.20
N ALA A 129 -8.06 18.43 1.50
CA ALA A 129 -7.00 18.59 2.50
C ALA A 129 -5.96 19.64 2.07
N ASN A 130 -5.55 19.63 0.79
CA ASN A 130 -4.61 20.62 0.25
C ASN A 130 -5.22 22.03 0.20
N LYS A 131 -6.52 22.15 -0.08
CA LYS A 131 -7.26 23.43 -0.01
C LYS A 131 -7.32 23.99 1.42
N LYS A 132 -7.28 23.16 2.44
CA LYS A 132 -7.22 23.63 3.84
C LYS A 132 -5.81 24.10 4.20
N ASP A 133 -4.79 23.34 3.84
CA ASP A 133 -3.40 23.71 4.10
C ASP A 133 -2.96 24.97 3.34
N CYS A 134 -3.56 25.25 2.18
CA CYS A 134 -3.17 26.41 1.36
C CYS A 134 -3.38 27.77 2.05
N VAL A 135 -4.30 27.86 3.02
CA VAL A 135 -4.64 29.11 3.73
C VAL A 135 -3.45 29.63 4.55
N GLU A 136 -2.56 28.73 4.99
CA GLU A 136 -1.39 29.08 5.81
C GLU A 136 -0.19 29.57 4.98
N TRP A 137 -0.31 29.63 3.66
CA TRP A 137 0.77 30.04 2.76
C TRP A 137 0.60 31.49 2.30
N GLN A 138 1.63 32.29 2.51
CA GLN A 138 1.71 33.65 1.98
C GLN A 138 2.21 33.61 0.54
N LEU A 139 1.48 34.25 -0.38
CA LEU A 139 1.85 34.32 -1.78
C LEU A 139 2.50 35.66 -2.14
N ILE A 140 3.57 35.60 -2.94
CA ILE A 140 4.19 36.74 -3.61
C ILE A 140 4.17 36.43 -5.10
N TRP A 141 3.45 37.24 -5.87
CA TRP A 141 3.29 37.07 -7.31
C TRP A 141 4.30 37.91 -8.08
N ASN A 142 4.88 37.37 -9.15
CA ASN A 142 5.83 38.10 -9.98
C ASN A 142 5.19 38.98 -11.07
N GLY A 143 3.86 39.01 -11.17
CA GLY A 143 3.13 39.75 -12.21
C GLY A 143 2.83 38.94 -13.49
N GLU A 144 3.33 37.72 -13.61
CA GLU A 144 3.09 36.81 -14.74
C GLU A 144 2.67 35.41 -14.26
N ASN A 145 3.45 34.35 -14.54
CA ASN A 145 3.10 32.96 -14.26
C ASN A 145 3.76 32.40 -12.98
N GLY A 146 4.64 33.18 -12.35
CA GLY A 146 5.49 32.76 -11.24
C GLY A 146 5.00 33.25 -9.89
N CYS A 147 4.88 32.34 -8.92
CA CYS A 147 4.53 32.67 -7.55
C CYS A 147 5.55 32.09 -6.57
N GLU A 148 5.90 32.86 -5.54
CA GLU A 148 6.58 32.36 -4.35
C GLU A 148 5.57 32.14 -3.24
N LEU A 149 5.60 30.96 -2.62
CA LEU A 149 4.75 30.60 -1.49
C LEU A 149 5.64 30.45 -0.27
N ARG A 150 5.36 31.23 0.78
CA ARG A 150 6.14 31.29 2.02
C ARG A 150 5.31 30.85 3.22
N LYS A 151 5.92 30.05 4.11
CA LYS A 151 5.36 29.63 5.40
C LYS A 151 6.50 29.42 6.40
N GLY A 152 6.73 30.41 7.26
CA GLY A 152 7.88 30.41 8.17
C GLY A 152 9.20 30.27 7.41
N ARG A 153 9.97 29.21 7.69
CA ARG A 153 11.26 28.91 7.02
C ARG A 153 11.12 28.22 5.65
N TYR A 154 9.90 27.87 5.23
CA TYR A 154 9.66 27.14 4.00
C TYR A 154 9.27 28.10 2.88
N GLN A 155 9.90 27.92 1.72
CA GLN A 155 9.60 28.66 0.51
C GLN A 155 9.56 27.71 -0.68
N TYR A 156 8.52 27.83 -1.50
CA TYR A 156 8.35 27.07 -2.74
C TYR A 156 8.00 28.00 -3.89
N THR A 157 8.43 27.64 -5.09
CA THR A 157 8.09 28.33 -6.32
C THR A 157 7.01 27.54 -7.07
N VAL A 158 6.08 28.25 -7.68
CA VAL A 158 5.03 27.71 -8.52
C VAL A 158 5.11 28.42 -9.87
N ASP A 159 5.13 27.64 -10.94
CA ASP A 159 4.92 28.09 -12.32
C ASP A 159 3.64 27.43 -12.83
N LEU A 160 2.58 28.23 -12.98
CA LEU A 160 1.28 27.73 -13.41
C LEU A 160 1.25 27.40 -14.91
N SER A 161 2.05 28.07 -15.72
CA SER A 161 2.10 27.84 -17.18
C SER A 161 2.66 26.46 -17.50
N GLN A 162 3.71 26.06 -16.79
CA GLN A 162 4.35 24.76 -16.94
C GLN A 162 3.73 23.68 -16.07
N SER A 163 2.76 24.04 -15.23
CA SER A 163 2.19 23.14 -14.23
C SER A 163 3.24 22.54 -13.28
N ILE A 164 4.14 23.39 -12.77
CA ILE A 164 5.28 23.01 -11.94
C ILE A 164 5.20 23.66 -10.56
N CYS A 165 5.44 22.87 -9.52
CA CYS A 165 5.74 23.37 -8.18
C CYS A 165 7.06 22.78 -7.69
N SER A 166 7.93 23.59 -7.08
CA SER A 166 9.22 23.09 -6.57
C SER A 166 9.08 22.06 -5.44
N CYS A 167 7.89 21.92 -4.84
CA CYS A 167 7.60 20.84 -3.91
C CYS A 167 7.42 19.46 -4.56
N ARG A 168 7.29 19.38 -5.89
CA ARG A 168 7.14 18.15 -6.72
C ARG A 168 5.87 17.30 -6.50
N SER A 169 5.07 17.58 -5.48
CA SER A 169 3.88 16.80 -5.13
C SER A 169 2.87 16.69 -6.28
N TRP A 170 2.65 17.76 -7.04
CA TRP A 170 1.73 17.74 -8.16
C TRP A 170 2.28 16.93 -9.33
N GLN A 171 3.56 17.08 -9.63
CA GLN A 171 4.21 16.37 -10.74
C GLN A 171 4.23 14.86 -10.51
N ILE A 172 4.35 14.42 -9.26
CA ILE A 172 4.32 13.00 -8.87
C ILE A 172 2.88 12.46 -8.83
N SER A 173 1.96 13.17 -8.17
CA SER A 173 0.62 12.62 -7.90
C SER A 173 -0.42 12.94 -8.97
N GLY A 174 -0.22 13.99 -9.77
CA GLY A 174 -1.24 14.57 -10.65
C GLY A 174 -2.37 15.31 -9.91
N ILE A 175 -2.26 15.46 -8.58
CA ILE A 175 -3.23 16.18 -7.74
C ILE A 175 -2.57 17.48 -7.26
N LEU A 176 -3.29 18.60 -7.36
CA LEU A 176 -2.78 19.91 -6.96
C LEU A 176 -2.33 19.91 -5.49
N CYS A 177 -1.14 20.43 -5.23
CA CYS A 177 -0.62 20.62 -3.87
C CYS A 177 -1.12 21.94 -3.27
N ALA A 178 -0.93 22.12 -1.95
CA ALA A 178 -1.37 23.33 -1.25
C ALA A 178 -0.81 24.63 -1.86
N HIS A 179 0.44 24.62 -2.32
CA HIS A 179 1.08 25.80 -2.95
C HIS A 179 0.38 26.22 -4.23
N ILE A 180 0.01 25.25 -5.07
CA ILE A 180 -0.71 25.53 -6.32
C ILE A 180 -2.13 25.97 -6.02
N CYS A 181 -2.80 25.35 -5.04
CA CYS A 181 -4.12 25.80 -4.60
C CYS A 181 -4.08 27.28 -4.16
N ALA A 182 -3.06 27.69 -3.38
CA ALA A 182 -2.89 29.08 -2.97
C ALA A 182 -2.67 30.01 -4.17
N ALA A 183 -1.80 29.64 -5.10
CA ALA A 183 -1.55 30.41 -6.33
C ALA A 183 -2.79 30.58 -7.20
N MET A 184 -3.54 29.50 -7.41
CA MET A 184 -4.74 29.53 -8.23
C MET A 184 -5.89 30.31 -7.58
N TYR A 185 -6.05 30.23 -6.26
CA TYR A 185 -7.04 31.06 -5.56
C TYR A 185 -6.73 32.54 -5.67
N HIS A 186 -5.46 32.93 -5.58
CA HIS A 186 -5.06 34.34 -5.77
C HIS A 186 -5.41 34.87 -7.17
N LEU A 187 -5.27 34.02 -8.20
CA LEU A 187 -5.57 34.37 -9.59
C LEU A 187 -7.04 34.13 -9.99
N GLY A 188 -7.91 33.69 -9.07
CA GLY A 188 -9.32 33.41 -9.37
C GLY A 188 -9.57 32.21 -10.29
N LEU A 189 -8.62 31.27 -10.38
CA LEU A 189 -8.71 30.09 -11.24
C LEU A 189 -9.49 28.94 -10.59
N GLN A 190 -10.17 28.14 -11.41
CA GLN A 190 -10.89 26.95 -10.95
C GLN A 190 -9.94 25.75 -10.80
N LEU A 191 -9.76 25.28 -9.57
CA LEU A 191 -8.82 24.18 -9.24
C LEU A 191 -9.15 22.87 -9.95
N ASP A 192 -10.44 22.57 -10.11
CA ASP A 192 -10.90 21.27 -10.61
C ASP A 192 -10.45 21.01 -12.06
N ASP A 193 -10.17 22.07 -12.84
CA ASP A 193 -9.76 22.00 -14.25
C ASP A 193 -8.27 21.63 -14.42
N TYR A 194 -7.48 21.74 -13.37
CA TYR A 194 -6.02 21.53 -13.40
C TYR A 194 -5.60 20.19 -12.78
N LEU A 195 -6.56 19.34 -12.41
CA LEU A 195 -6.26 17.95 -12.09
C LEU A 195 -5.74 17.23 -13.32
N HIS A 196 -4.74 16.37 -13.15
CA HIS A 196 -4.21 15.60 -14.27
C HIS A 196 -5.29 14.68 -14.84
N GLU A 197 -5.31 14.52 -16.17
CA GLU A 197 -6.29 13.71 -16.91
C GLU A 197 -6.41 12.25 -16.42
N TYR A 198 -5.38 11.72 -15.74
CA TYR A 198 -5.39 10.37 -15.16
C TYR A 198 -6.42 10.21 -14.04
N HIS A 199 -6.82 11.33 -13.41
CA HIS A 199 -7.84 11.36 -12.37
C HIS A 199 -9.25 11.64 -12.91
N HIS A 200 -9.37 11.95 -14.21
CA HIS A 200 -10.66 12.21 -14.83
C HIS A 200 -11.50 10.93 -14.92
N ILE A 201 -12.81 11.11 -14.78
CA ILE A 201 -13.80 10.05 -14.83
C ILE A 201 -13.77 9.34 -16.18
N GLU A 202 -13.55 10.09 -17.27
CA GLU A 202 -13.49 9.54 -18.62
C GLU A 202 -12.28 8.62 -18.81
N THR A 203 -11.10 9.00 -18.29
CA THR A 203 -9.92 8.13 -18.28
C THR A 203 -10.17 6.87 -17.43
N CYS A 204 -10.81 7.03 -16.27
CA CYS A 204 -11.20 5.90 -15.44
C CYS A 204 -12.19 4.96 -16.15
N LYS A 205 -13.19 5.50 -16.86
CA LYS A 205 -14.15 4.71 -17.65
C LYS A 205 -13.44 3.99 -18.80
N LYS A 206 -12.53 4.68 -19.50
CA LYS A 206 -11.75 4.12 -20.61
C LYS A 206 -10.94 2.90 -20.18
N ALA A 207 -10.32 2.95 -18.99
CA ALA A 207 -9.58 1.81 -18.41
C ALA A 207 -10.43 0.54 -18.22
N TYR A 208 -11.76 0.66 -18.11
CA TYR A 208 -12.69 -0.45 -17.97
C TYR A 208 -13.67 -0.56 -19.14
N SER A 209 -13.41 0.10 -20.27
CA SER A 209 -14.32 0.17 -21.42
C SER A 209 -14.43 -1.13 -22.22
N PHE A 210 -13.38 -1.97 -22.18
CA PHE A 210 -13.34 -3.25 -22.88
C PHE A 210 -13.90 -4.38 -22.00
N PRO A 211 -15.06 -4.97 -22.35
CA PRO A 211 -15.61 -6.10 -21.61
C PRO A 211 -14.89 -7.41 -21.98
N MET A 212 -14.83 -8.34 -21.02
CA MET A 212 -14.54 -9.74 -21.33
C MET A 212 -15.80 -10.41 -21.86
N GLN A 213 -15.69 -11.08 -23.00
CA GLN A 213 -16.79 -11.83 -23.58
C GLN A 213 -17.09 -13.09 -22.75
N PRO A 214 -18.38 -13.48 -22.63
CA PRO A 214 -18.74 -14.74 -22.03
C PRO A 214 -18.21 -15.90 -22.90
N ILE A 215 -17.99 -17.04 -22.27
CA ILE A 215 -17.62 -18.28 -22.93
C ILE A 215 -18.60 -19.36 -22.50
N ASN A 216 -18.83 -20.35 -23.36
CA ASN A 216 -19.64 -21.51 -23.02
C ASN A 216 -19.00 -22.33 -21.89
N GLY A 217 -19.76 -23.24 -21.29
CA GLY A 217 -19.21 -24.21 -20.35
C GLY A 217 -18.37 -25.27 -21.05
N SER A 218 -17.58 -26.02 -20.28
CA SER A 218 -16.69 -27.06 -20.81
C SER A 218 -17.37 -28.18 -21.60
N HIS A 219 -18.70 -28.31 -21.49
CA HIS A 219 -19.50 -29.26 -22.27
C HIS A 219 -19.60 -28.88 -23.75
N ASP A 220 -19.49 -27.58 -24.07
CA ASP A 220 -19.64 -27.05 -25.44
C ASP A 220 -18.33 -26.45 -25.98
N TRP A 221 -17.18 -26.74 -25.36
CA TRP A 221 -15.90 -26.24 -25.85
C TRP A 221 -15.46 -27.00 -27.12
N PRO A 222 -14.90 -26.29 -28.12
CA PRO A 222 -14.40 -26.93 -29.32
C PRO A 222 -13.24 -27.87 -28.97
N LYS A 223 -13.30 -29.10 -29.49
CA LYS A 223 -12.22 -30.08 -29.33
C LYS A 223 -11.08 -29.70 -30.27
N THR A 224 -9.92 -29.38 -29.71
CA THR A 224 -8.76 -28.87 -30.49
C THR A 224 -7.94 -29.98 -31.15
N GLY A 225 -8.24 -31.25 -30.90
CA GLY A 225 -7.44 -32.38 -31.38
C GLY A 225 -6.03 -32.46 -30.76
N ILE A 226 -5.68 -31.52 -29.88
CA ILE A 226 -4.41 -31.49 -29.14
C ILE A 226 -4.51 -32.53 -28.02
N GLU A 227 -3.46 -33.34 -27.89
CA GLU A 227 -3.35 -34.31 -26.83
C GLU A 227 -3.44 -33.63 -25.45
N LEU A 228 -4.23 -34.20 -24.54
CA LEU A 228 -4.43 -33.63 -23.23
C LEU A 228 -3.10 -33.61 -22.47
N ALA A 229 -2.73 -32.45 -21.94
CA ALA A 229 -1.58 -32.36 -21.04
C ALA A 229 -1.79 -33.31 -19.87
N LEU A 230 -0.86 -34.25 -19.70
CA LEU A 230 -0.86 -35.14 -18.54
C LEU A 230 -0.81 -34.30 -17.25
N PRO A 231 -1.52 -34.71 -16.19
CA PRO A 231 -1.44 -34.02 -14.92
C PRO A 231 0.03 -33.94 -14.48
N PRO A 232 0.45 -32.84 -13.82
CA PRO A 232 1.78 -32.76 -13.25
C PRO A 232 2.04 -33.98 -12.38
N ILE A 233 3.21 -34.62 -12.52
CA ILE A 233 3.61 -35.74 -11.68
C ILE A 233 3.50 -35.29 -10.22
N GLU A 234 2.62 -35.93 -9.45
CA GLU A 234 2.40 -35.60 -8.05
C GLU A 234 3.67 -35.89 -7.24
N ARG A 235 4.46 -34.85 -6.97
CA ARG A 235 5.54 -34.93 -5.99
C ARG A 235 4.91 -34.84 -4.60
N LYS A 236 4.93 -35.94 -3.83
CA LYS A 236 4.63 -35.89 -2.39
C LYS A 236 5.70 -35.09 -1.68
N ILE A 237 5.51 -33.77 -1.59
CA ILE A 237 6.36 -32.92 -0.77
C ILE A 237 6.06 -33.28 0.71
N PRO A 238 7.06 -33.56 1.54
CA PRO A 238 6.84 -33.83 2.96
C PRO A 238 6.11 -32.66 3.64
N GLY A 239 4.94 -32.95 4.23
CA GLY A 239 4.16 -32.00 5.03
C GLY A 239 2.90 -31.45 4.34
N ARG A 240 2.01 -30.87 5.16
CA ARG A 240 0.72 -30.32 4.70
C ARG A 240 0.95 -29.14 3.73
N PRO A 241 0.29 -29.12 2.55
CA PRO A 241 0.29 -27.97 1.66
C PRO A 241 -0.14 -26.71 2.42
N LYS A 242 0.73 -25.71 2.47
CA LYS A 242 0.49 -24.48 3.24
C LYS A 242 -0.48 -23.58 2.47
N LYS A 243 -1.66 -23.33 3.04
CA LYS A 243 -2.68 -22.45 2.45
C LYS A 243 -2.28 -20.98 2.43
N ASN A 244 -1.46 -20.57 3.40
CA ASN A 244 -1.01 -19.19 3.54
C ASN A 244 0.49 -19.11 3.29
N ARG A 245 0.94 -17.95 2.82
CA ARG A 245 2.35 -17.57 2.81
C ARG A 245 2.96 -17.87 4.19
N ARG A 246 4.22 -18.32 4.22
CA ARG A 246 4.98 -18.38 5.45
C ARG A 246 5.07 -16.96 6.00
N ILE A 247 4.29 -16.68 7.05
CA ILE A 247 4.42 -15.44 7.81
C ILE A 247 5.85 -15.43 8.32
N ALA A 248 6.63 -14.44 7.90
CA ALA A 248 7.99 -14.29 8.39
C ALA A 248 7.93 -14.20 9.92
N LYS A 249 9.03 -14.54 10.59
CA LYS A 249 9.11 -14.40 12.05
C LYS A 249 8.67 -12.98 12.49
N ASP A 250 8.80 -12.00 11.61
CA ASP A 250 8.73 -10.57 11.90
C ASP A 250 7.41 -9.92 11.45
N GLU A 251 6.50 -10.70 10.85
CA GLU A 251 5.17 -10.21 10.47
C GLU A 251 4.17 -10.28 11.65
N PRO A 252 3.39 -9.22 11.89
CA PRO A 252 2.35 -9.23 12.92
C PRO A 252 1.28 -10.27 12.57
N LYS A 253 1.11 -11.27 13.44
CA LYS A 253 -0.02 -12.20 13.33
C LYS A 253 -1.31 -11.43 13.61
N LYS A 254 -2.29 -11.51 12.71
CA LYS A 254 -3.65 -11.05 13.01
C LYS A 254 -4.13 -11.72 14.30
N LEU A 255 -4.37 -10.94 15.34
CA LEU A 255 -5.10 -11.42 16.52
C LEU A 255 -6.51 -11.74 16.04
N LYS A 256 -6.96 -12.97 16.24
CA LYS A 256 -8.39 -13.27 16.13
C LYS A 256 -9.06 -12.55 17.30
N LEU A 257 -10.17 -11.86 17.05
CA LEU A 257 -10.93 -11.09 18.06
C LEU A 257 -11.25 -11.91 19.33
N ASP A 258 -11.33 -13.23 19.22
CA ASP A 258 -11.66 -14.15 20.32
C ASP A 258 -10.47 -14.76 21.09
N HIS A 259 -9.22 -14.43 20.73
CA HIS A 259 -8.06 -15.05 21.38
C HIS A 259 -7.04 -14.00 21.82
N LEU A 260 -6.97 -13.77 23.13
CA LEU A 260 -5.90 -13.03 23.76
C LEU A 260 -4.56 -13.75 23.53
N SER A 261 -3.55 -12.97 23.12
CA SER A 261 -2.19 -13.45 22.91
C SER A 261 -1.55 -13.86 24.26
N ARG A 262 -1.09 -15.11 24.38
CA ARG A 262 -0.37 -15.62 25.58
C ARG A 262 1.07 -15.09 25.72
N LYS A 263 1.45 -14.07 24.95
CA LYS A 263 2.80 -13.52 24.95
C LYS A 263 3.00 -12.69 26.23
N GLY A 264 3.82 -13.19 27.15
CA GLY A 264 4.10 -12.57 28.45
C GLY A 264 3.40 -13.22 29.65
N LEU A 265 2.59 -14.26 29.45
CA LEU A 265 1.95 -14.98 30.56
C LEU A 265 2.93 -15.99 31.19
N LEU A 266 3.25 -15.81 32.47
CA LEU A 266 4.01 -16.81 33.24
C LEU A 266 3.14 -18.05 33.44
N MET A 267 3.61 -19.20 32.94
CA MET A 267 2.90 -20.46 33.06
C MET A 267 3.00 -20.99 34.48
N THR A 268 1.86 -21.19 35.16
CA THR A 268 1.80 -21.80 36.50
C THR A 268 1.35 -23.26 36.40
N CYS A 269 2.08 -24.15 37.06
CA CYS A 269 1.74 -25.57 37.10
C CYS A 269 0.51 -25.79 37.97
N THR A 270 -0.55 -26.35 37.39
CA THR A 270 -1.81 -26.64 38.12
C THR A 270 -1.70 -27.77 39.13
N GLN A 271 -0.59 -28.52 39.15
CA GLN A 271 -0.36 -29.63 40.08
C GLN A 271 0.49 -29.22 41.30
N CYS A 272 1.47 -28.33 41.14
CA CYS A 272 2.35 -27.91 42.25
C CYS A 272 2.34 -26.40 42.54
N GLY A 273 1.59 -25.61 41.77
CA GLY A 273 1.48 -24.16 41.94
C GLY A 273 2.72 -23.36 41.53
N GLN A 274 3.81 -23.99 41.12
CA GLN A 274 5.05 -23.30 40.75
C GLN A 274 4.99 -22.76 39.31
N GLN A 275 5.61 -21.60 39.10
CA GLN A 275 5.73 -20.97 37.77
C GLN A 275 6.88 -21.58 36.96
N GLY A 276 6.79 -21.51 35.63
CA GLY A 276 7.83 -21.93 34.69
C GLY A 276 7.61 -23.31 34.03
N HIS A 277 6.63 -24.10 34.47
CA HIS A 277 6.29 -25.38 33.84
C HIS A 277 4.78 -25.67 33.89
N ASN A 278 4.31 -26.64 33.11
CA ASN A 278 2.93 -27.11 33.14
C ASN A 278 2.83 -28.48 33.83
N LYS A 279 1.60 -28.95 34.12
CA LYS A 279 1.33 -30.25 34.77
C LYS A 279 2.05 -31.43 34.11
N GLY A 280 2.14 -31.46 32.79
CA GLY A 280 2.74 -32.56 32.04
C GLY A 280 4.25 -32.73 32.25
N PHE A 281 4.93 -31.67 32.70
CA PHE A 281 6.37 -31.68 33.02
C PHE A 281 6.61 -31.53 34.52
N CYS A 282 5.59 -31.76 35.36
CA CYS A 282 5.71 -31.62 36.80
C CYS A 282 6.39 -32.84 37.42
N THR A 283 7.57 -32.64 38.00
CA THR A 283 8.35 -33.71 38.64
C THR A 283 7.81 -34.15 40.01
N LYS A 284 6.82 -33.44 40.56
CA LYS A 284 6.18 -33.78 41.85
C LYS A 284 5.00 -34.75 41.70
N GLY A 285 4.74 -35.25 40.50
CA GLY A 285 3.53 -36.01 40.16
C GLY A 285 3.74 -37.47 39.81
N ASN A 286 4.22 -38.29 40.76
CA ASN A 286 3.99 -39.74 40.73
C ASN A 286 4.33 -40.40 42.08
N LYS A 287 3.33 -40.51 42.96
CA LYS A 287 3.28 -41.54 44.01
C LYS A 287 1.83 -41.99 44.16
N HIS A 288 1.39 -42.90 43.29
CA HIS A 288 0.27 -43.77 43.61
C HIS A 288 0.81 -45.18 43.88
N VAL A 289 0.71 -45.55 45.14
CA VAL A 289 0.95 -46.85 45.75
C VAL A 289 0.03 -47.87 45.06
N LYS A 290 0.59 -48.98 44.58
CA LYS A 290 -0.17 -50.17 44.20
C LYS A 290 -0.37 -51.03 45.45
N GLN A 291 -1.63 -51.27 45.83
CA GLN A 291 -2.03 -52.54 46.47
C GLN A 291 -2.33 -53.53 45.34
#